data_AF-A0A699WS32-F1
#
_entry.id   AF-A0A699WS32-F1
#
_cell.length_a   1.000
_cell.length_b   1.000
_cell.length_c   1.000
_cell.angle_alpha   90.00
_cell.angle_beta   90.00
_cell.angle_gamma   90.00
#
_symmetry.space_group_name_H-M   'P 1'
#
loop_
_entity.id
_entity.type
_entity.pdbx_description
1 polymer ?
#
loop_
_entity_poly.entity_id
_entity_poly.type
_entity_poly.pdbx_seq_one_letter_code
_entity_poly.pdbx_strand_id
1 'polypeptide(L)'
;VDGVVQPIAPTTAKQRLAKKNELKARGNLLMALPDKHQLKFNIHKDAKSLMEAIEKRFGGNKETKKVQKTLIKQHYENFTGSSSESLDQIHDRL
;
A
#
# COMPACT_ATOMS: atom_id res chain seq x y z
N VAL A 1 -3.92 -42.06 -0.10
CA VAL A 1 -4.19 -40.79 0.61
C VAL A 1 -5.05 -39.94 -0.29
N ASP A 2 -6.37 -39.99 -0.09
CA ASP A 2 -7.34 -39.18 -0.82
C ASP A 2 -7.09 -37.71 -0.50
N GLY A 3 -6.45 -37.02 -1.45
CA GLY A 3 -6.25 -35.59 -1.41
C GLY A 3 -7.59 -34.90 -1.60
N VAL A 4 -8.23 -34.53 -0.48
CA VAL A 4 -9.36 -33.58 -0.48
C VAL A 4 -8.86 -32.27 -1.09
N VAL A 5 -9.04 -32.14 -2.40
CA VAL A 5 -8.91 -30.87 -3.10
C VAL A 5 -10.10 -30.03 -2.65
N GLN A 6 -9.86 -29.20 -1.64
CA GLN A 6 -10.85 -28.21 -1.20
C GLN A 6 -11.18 -27.31 -2.39
N PRO A 7 -12.46 -27.18 -2.78
CA PRO A 7 -12.85 -26.25 -3.82
C PRO A 7 -12.65 -24.83 -3.27
N ILE A 8 -11.59 -24.16 -3.74
CA ILE A 8 -11.42 -22.73 -3.50
C ILE A 8 -12.58 -22.05 -4.21
N ALA A 9 -13.52 -21.51 -3.44
CA ALA A 9 -14.72 -20.87 -3.97
C ALA A 9 -14.36 -19.85 -5.08
N PRO A 10 -15.16 -19.74 -6.16
CA PRO A 10 -14.93 -18.77 -7.20
C PRO A 10 -14.85 -17.38 -6.58
N THR A 11 -13.65 -16.80 -6.57
CA THR A 11 -13.41 -15.48 -6.00
C THR A 11 -14.05 -14.45 -6.92
N THR A 12 -15.05 -13.70 -6.43
CA THR A 12 -15.77 -12.68 -7.21
C THR A 12 -14.79 -11.69 -7.85
N ALA A 13 -15.08 -11.19 -9.05
CA ALA A 13 -14.21 -10.24 -9.78
C ALA A 13 -13.73 -9.06 -8.90
N LYS A 14 -14.60 -8.57 -8.01
CA LYS A 14 -14.29 -7.53 -7.02
C LYS A 14 -13.21 -7.93 -6.01
N GLN A 15 -13.23 -9.17 -5.51
CA GLN A 15 -12.20 -9.67 -4.59
C GLN A 15 -10.86 -9.86 -5.30
N ARG A 16 -10.86 -10.32 -6.56
CA ARG A 16 -9.62 -10.41 -7.36
C ARG A 16 -9.02 -9.02 -7.59
N LEU A 17 -9.85 -8.04 -7.90
CA LEU A 17 -9.44 -6.65 -8.06
C LEU A 17 -8.87 -6.07 -6.76
N ALA A 18 -9.55 -6.29 -5.63
CA ALA A 18 -9.09 -5.83 -4.32
C ALA A 18 -7.71 -6.41 -3.95
N LYS A 19 -7.51 -7.73 -4.13
CA LYS A 19 -6.21 -8.38 -3.89
C LYS A 19 -5.10 -7.82 -4.78
N LYS A 20 -5.39 -7.52 -6.05
CA LYS A 20 -4.42 -6.90 -6.96
C LYS A 20 -4.02 -5.50 -6.50
N ASN A 21 -4.99 -4.70 -6.06
CA ASN A 21 -4.75 -3.35 -5.56
C ASN A 21 -3.96 -3.35 -4.25
N GLU A 22 -4.23 -4.31 -3.36
CA GLU A 22 -3.47 -4.49 -2.13
C GLU A 22 -2.01 -4.86 -2.38
N LEU A 23 -1.75 -5.79 -3.30
CA LEU A 23 -0.39 -6.16 -3.68
C LEU A 23 0.37 -4.97 -4.31
N LYS A 24 -0.30 -4.19 -5.17
CA LYS A 24 0.27 -2.98 -5.75
C LYS A 24 0.60 -1.94 -4.67
N ALA A 25 -0.30 -1.75 -3.71
CA ALA A 25 -0.10 -0.86 -2.57
C ALA A 25 1.11 -1.29 -1.72
N ARG A 26 1.23 -2.58 -1.40
CA ARG A 26 2.38 -3.11 -0.65
C ARG A 26 3.70 -2.92 -1.40
N GLY A 27 3.71 -3.22 -2.70
CA GLY A 27 4.90 -3.02 -3.53
C GLY A 27 5.37 -1.56 -3.54
N ASN A 28 4.44 -0.62 -3.71
CA ASN A 28 4.75 0.81 -3.68
C ASN A 28 5.26 1.29 -2.31
N LEU A 29 4.64 0.84 -1.22
CA LEU A 29 5.08 1.16 0.14
C LEU A 29 6.50 0.66 0.39
N LEU A 30 6.85 -0.56 -0.07
CA LEU A 30 8.20 -1.10 0.07
C LEU A 30 9.22 -0.34 -0.79
N MET A 31 8.89 0.01 -2.04
CA MET A 31 9.77 0.80 -2.92
C MET A 31 10.05 2.22 -2.38
N ALA A 32 9.12 2.78 -1.60
CA ALA A 32 9.30 4.09 -0.98
C ALA A 32 10.31 4.05 0.20
N LEU A 33 10.66 2.86 0.70
CA LEU A 33 11.62 2.67 1.79
C LEU A 33 13.05 2.44 1.25
N PRO A 34 14.09 2.87 1.99
CA PRO A 34 15.46 2.48 1.69
C PRO A 34 15.64 0.97 1.76
N ASP A 35 16.45 0.43 0.85
CA ASP A 35 16.65 -1.02 0.64
C ASP A 35 16.97 -1.79 1.94
N LYS A 36 17.86 -1.21 2.78
CA LYS A 36 18.24 -1.71 4.12
C LYS A 36 17.08 -1.93 5.09
N HIS A 37 15.89 -1.42 4.79
CA HIS A 37 14.71 -1.52 5.63
C HIS A 37 13.61 -2.36 4.99
N GLN A 38 13.61 -2.58 3.68
CA GLN A 38 12.56 -3.29 2.95
C GLN A 38 12.34 -4.71 3.48
N LEU A 39 13.42 -5.48 3.66
CA LEU A 39 13.31 -6.86 4.13
C LEU A 39 12.67 -6.98 5.52
N LYS A 40 12.92 -6.00 6.41
CA LYS A 40 12.34 -5.98 7.77
C LYS A 40 10.85 -5.71 7.77
N PHE A 41 10.33 -5.06 6.73
CA PHE A 41 8.93 -4.70 6.60
C PHE A 41 8.13 -5.69 5.74
N ASN A 42 8.80 -6.59 5.01
CA ASN A 42 8.14 -7.61 4.19
C ASN A 42 7.34 -8.65 5.01
N ILE A 43 7.49 -8.65 6.35
CA ILE A 43 6.71 -9.48 7.27
C ILE A 43 5.21 -9.14 7.28
N HIS A 44 4.85 -7.92 6.88
CA HIS A 44 3.46 -7.45 6.90
C HIS A 44 2.73 -7.86 5.62
N LYS A 45 1.66 -8.65 5.78
CA LYS A 45 0.87 -9.22 4.68
C LYS A 45 -0.08 -8.22 4.04
N ASP A 46 -0.42 -7.16 4.76
CA ASP A 46 -1.41 -6.16 4.37
C ASP A 46 -0.78 -4.77 4.29
N ALA A 47 -1.23 -3.94 3.35
CA ALA A 47 -0.70 -2.59 3.17
C ALA A 47 -0.90 -1.69 4.40
N LYS A 48 -2.00 -1.90 5.13
CA LYS A 48 -2.33 -1.15 6.35
C LYS A 48 -1.33 -1.43 7.47
N SER A 49 -1.10 -2.70 7.81
CA SER A 49 -0.14 -3.07 8.85
C SER A 49 1.30 -2.70 8.49
N LEU A 50 1.63 -2.76 7.20
CA LEU A 50 2.91 -2.27 6.68
C LEU A 50 3.08 -0.76 6.95
N MET A 51 2.04 0.04 6.70
CA MET A 51 2.06 1.47 6.96
C MET A 51 2.24 1.80 8.43
N GLU A 52 1.45 1.19 9.32
CA GLU A 52 1.54 1.43 10.77
C GLU A 52 2.94 1.09 11.31
N ALA A 53 3.55 0.01 10.80
CA ALA A 53 4.91 -0.35 11.17
C ALA A 53 5.94 0.68 10.69
N ILE A 54 5.79 1.20 9.46
CA ILE A 54 6.64 2.27 8.92
C ILE A 54 6.48 3.52 9.79
N GLU A 55 5.25 3.95 10.08
CA GLU A 55 4.97 5.12 10.91
C GLU A 55 5.57 4.99 12.31
N LYS A 56 5.38 3.83 12.96
CA LYS A 56 5.92 3.56 14.28
C LYS A 56 7.45 3.56 14.31
N ARG A 57 8.10 3.06 13.25
CA ARG A 57 9.57 2.96 13.19
C ARG A 57 10.23 4.29 12.84
N PHE A 58 9.61 5.08 11.99
CA PHE A 58 10.19 6.31 11.45
C PHE A 58 9.61 7.59 12.07
N GLY A 59 8.58 7.50 12.92
CA GLY A 59 8.16 8.56 13.84
C GLY A 59 7.98 9.93 13.19
N GLY A 60 7.16 10.03 12.13
CA GLY A 60 6.87 11.30 11.47
C GLY A 60 8.04 11.95 10.70
N ASN A 61 9.12 11.21 10.45
CA ASN A 61 10.28 11.74 9.73
C ASN A 61 10.01 11.98 8.21
N LYS A 62 11.03 12.47 7.50
CA LYS A 62 10.98 12.74 6.05
C LYS A 62 10.65 11.50 5.21
N GLU A 63 11.03 10.30 5.66
CA GLU A 63 10.74 9.04 4.98
C GLU A 63 9.26 8.68 5.09
N THR A 64 8.65 8.84 6.27
CA THR A 64 7.20 8.67 6.46
C THR A 64 6.39 9.63 5.60
N LYS A 65 6.82 10.90 5.47
CA LYS A 65 6.18 11.87 4.56
C LYS A 65 6.27 11.44 3.09
N LYS A 66 7.37 10.82 2.66
CA LYS A 66 7.54 10.30 1.29
C LYS A 66 6.63 9.09 1.03
N VAL A 67 6.51 8.20 2.01
CA VAL A 67 5.61 7.05 1.97
C VAL A 67 4.14 7.51 1.93
N GLN A 68 3.74 8.46 2.80
CA GLN A 68 2.40 9.05 2.79
C GLN A 68 2.07 9.76 1.47
N LYS A 69 2.99 10.55 0.90
CA LYS A 69 2.80 11.20 -0.41
C LYS A 69 2.57 10.19 -1.53
N THR A 70 3.28 9.06 -1.50
CA THR A 70 3.10 7.97 -2.47
C THR A 70 1.73 7.31 -2.32
N LEU A 71 1.27 7.12 -1.08
CA LEU A 71 -0.04 6.55 -0.77
C LEU A 71 -1.19 7.47 -1.22
N ILE A 72 -1.08 8.77 -0.97
CA ILE A 72 -2.05 9.79 -1.42
C ILE A 72 -2.13 9.79 -2.95
N LYS A 73 -0.98 9.80 -3.63
CA LYS A 73 -0.92 9.72 -5.10
C LYS A 73 -1.59 8.46 -5.62
N GLN A 74 -1.39 7.32 -4.96
CA GLN A 74 -2.02 6.06 -5.36
C GLN A 74 -3.53 6.05 -5.11
N HIS A 75 -4.02 6.59 -4.00
CA HIS A 75 -5.46 6.73 -3.78
C HIS A 75 -6.08 7.66 -4.82
N TYR A 76 -5.41 8.76 -5.16
CA TYR A 76 -5.87 9.67 -6.20
C TYR A 76 -5.90 9.00 -7.57
N GLU A 77 -4.81 8.38 -8.05
CA GLU A 77 -4.77 7.69 -9.36
C GLU A 77 -5.74 6.50 -9.47
N ASN A 78 -6.12 5.87 -8.35
CA ASN A 78 -7.17 4.84 -8.37
C ASN A 78 -8.59 5.44 -8.42
N PHE A 79 -8.77 6.70 -8.00
CA PHE A 79 -10.03 7.44 -8.08
C PHE A 79 -10.16 8.29 -9.35
N THR A 80 -9.05 8.73 -9.92
CA THR A 80 -9.01 9.68 -11.02
C THR A 80 -8.38 9.07 -12.27
N GLY A 81 -9.26 8.67 -13.19
CA GLY A 81 -8.97 8.80 -14.61
C GLY A 81 -8.96 10.27 -15.10
N SER A 82 -8.88 11.26 -14.21
CA SER A 82 -9.05 12.69 -14.53
C SER A 82 -8.19 13.64 -13.66
N SER A 83 -7.37 14.44 -14.33
CA SER A 83 -6.74 15.72 -13.96
C SER A 83 -5.86 15.81 -12.69
N SER A 84 -4.62 16.25 -12.87
CA SER A 84 -3.53 16.29 -11.89
C SER A 84 -3.31 17.68 -11.28
N GLU A 85 -4.01 18.03 -10.19
CA GLU A 85 -3.87 19.39 -9.63
C GLU A 85 -4.09 19.55 -8.11
N SER A 86 -3.64 18.61 -7.26
CA SER A 86 -3.88 18.74 -5.80
C SER A 86 -2.73 18.40 -4.86
N LEU A 87 -1.51 18.13 -5.37
CA LEU A 87 -0.41 17.72 -4.50
C LEU A 87 0.11 18.84 -3.56
N ASP A 88 -0.04 20.11 -3.92
CA ASP A 88 0.45 21.24 -3.11
C ASP A 88 -0.56 21.72 -2.06
N GLN A 89 -1.84 21.34 -2.15
CA GLN A 89 -2.90 21.91 -1.31
C GLN A 89 -3.09 21.18 0.04
N ILE A 90 -2.54 19.98 0.19
CA ILE A 90 -2.72 19.15 1.40
C ILE A 90 -1.69 19.52 2.49
N HIS A 91 -0.60 20.21 2.14
CA HIS A 91 0.43 20.59 3.09
C HIS A 91 0.06 21.78 4.00
N ASP A 92 -0.96 22.55 3.66
CA ASP A 92 -1.41 23.74 4.42
C ASP A 92 -2.43 23.43 5.53
N ARG A 93 -2.85 22.16 5.69
CA ARG A 93 -3.91 21.76 6.63
C ARG A 93 -3.48 20.76 7.70
N LEU A 94 -2.18 20.49 7.86
CA LEU A 94 -1.64 19.58 8.87
C LEU A 94 -0.71 20.29 9.85
#